data_AF-A0A0G0E8I2-F1
#
_entry.id   AF-A0A0G0E8I2-F1
#
_cell.length_a   1.000
_cell.length_b   1.000
_cell.length_c   1.000
_cell.angle_alpha   90.00
_cell.angle_beta   90.00
_cell.angle_gamma   90.00
#
_symmetry.space_group_name_H-M   'P 1'
#
loop_
_entity.id
_entity.type
_entity.pdbx_description
1 polymer ?
#
loop_
_entity_poly.entity_id
_entity_poly.type
_entity_poly.pdbx_seq_one_letter_code
_entity_poly.pdbx_strand_id
1 'polypeptide(L)' 'MIDKFFPVSDEQGLGMLPIMASKYGFLLGTGSGAVAYAMQTYLNKLTKDDVVVMLFGDSGRAYLSKNYF' A
#
# COMPACT_ATOMS: atom_id res chain seq x y z
N MET A 1 -14.71 12.18 -9.34
CA MET A 1 -13.63 12.94 -10.02
C MET A 1 -12.31 12.35 -9.58
N ILE A 2 -11.36 12.13 -10.49
CA ILE A 2 -10.02 11.56 -10.22
C ILE A 2 -9.01 12.43 -10.95
N ASP A 3 -7.98 12.92 -10.25
CA ASP A 3 -6.98 13.84 -10.82
C ASP A 3 -5.78 13.13 -11.44
N LYS A 4 -5.40 11.96 -10.89
CA LYS A 4 -4.20 11.24 -11.30
C LYS A 4 -4.33 9.74 -11.07
N PHE A 5 -3.70 8.97 -11.98
CA PHE A 5 -3.53 7.53 -11.85
C PHE A 5 -2.05 7.20 -11.64
N PHE A 6 -1.80 6.18 -10.82
CA PHE A 6 -0.47 5.64 -10.57
C PHE A 6 -0.50 4.14 -10.93
N PRO A 7 0.20 3.73 -12.01
CA PRO A 7 0.33 2.32 -12.31
C PRO A 7 1.23 1.66 -11.26
N VAL A 8 0.81 0.51 -10.74
CA VAL A 8 1.57 -0.28 -9.78
C VAL A 8 1.58 -1.73 -10.26
N SER A 9 2.76 -2.33 -10.35
CA SER A 9 2.91 -3.75 -10.68
C SER A 9 2.65 -4.64 -9.47
N ASP A 10 2.36 -5.92 -9.71
CA ASP A 10 2.22 -6.90 -8.63
C ASP A 10 3.49 -6.97 -7.77
N GLU A 11 4.67 -6.96 -8.38
CA GLU A 11 5.95 -6.96 -7.64
C GLU A 11 6.05 -5.77 -6.67
N GLN A 12 5.69 -4.56 -7.14
CA GLN A 12 5.71 -3.35 -6.33
C GLN A 12 4.68 -3.40 -5.19
N GLY A 13 3.44 -3.76 -5.50
CA GLY A 13 2.36 -3.79 -4.51
C GLY A 13 2.53 -4.90 -3.48
N LEU A 14 2.87 -6.11 -3.93
CA LEU A 14 3.11 -7.26 -3.05
C LEU A 14 4.35 -7.05 -2.20
N GLY A 15 5.40 -6.43 -2.74
CA GLY A 15 6.62 -6.07 -2.00
C GLY A 15 6.37 -5.16 -0.79
N MET A 16 5.27 -4.39 -0.79
CA MET A 16 4.89 -3.57 0.36
C MET A 16 4.22 -4.36 1.48
N LEU A 17 3.57 -5.48 1.21
CA LEU A 17 2.82 -6.26 2.20
C LEU A 17 3.67 -6.67 3.43
N PRO A 18 4.87 -7.26 3.29
CA PRO A 18 5.67 -7.64 4.45
C PRO A 18 6.18 -6.41 5.22
N ILE A 19 6.45 -5.29 4.54
CA ILE A 19 6.85 -4.03 5.18
C ILE A 19 5.70 -3.47 6.02
N MET A 20 4.49 -3.43 5.46
CA MET A 20 3.30 -2.94 6.15
C MET A 20 2.95 -3.80 7.38
N ALA A 21 3.07 -5.11 7.27
CA ALA A 21 2.83 -6.02 8.38
C ALA A 21 3.91 -5.91 9.48
N SER A 22 5.19 -5.98 9.11
CA SER A 22 6.29 -6.05 10.08
C SER A 22 6.63 -4.72 10.74
N LYS A 23 6.55 -3.59 10.01
CA LYS A 23 6.92 -2.27 10.55
C LYS A 23 5.75 -1.51 11.17
N TYR A 24 4.54 -1.71 10.65
CA TYR A 24 3.36 -0.93 11.04
C TYR A 24 2.24 -1.76 11.66
N GLY A 25 2.37 -3.10 11.70
CA GLY A 25 1.34 -3.99 12.25
C GLY A 25 0.10 -4.11 11.36
N PHE A 26 0.18 -3.67 10.11
CA PHE A 26 -0.94 -3.69 9.18
C PHE A 26 -0.92 -4.94 8.30
N LEU A 27 -1.75 -5.91 8.64
CA LEU A 27 -1.95 -7.12 7.83
C LEU A 27 -2.97 -6.82 6.71
N LEU A 28 -2.49 -6.31 5.58
CA LEU A 28 -3.30 -5.75 4.49
C LEU A 28 -3.47 -6.71 3.31
N GLY A 29 -4.52 -6.57 2.51
CA GLY A 29 -4.64 -7.30 1.24
C GLY A 29 -3.84 -6.68 0.10
N THR A 30 -3.82 -7.34 -1.07
CA THR A 30 -2.90 -7.01 -2.18
C THR A 30 -3.13 -5.62 -2.77
N GLY A 31 -4.39 -5.21 -2.95
CA GLY A 31 -4.74 -3.87 -3.43
C GLY A 31 -4.25 -2.76 -2.49
N SER A 32 -4.27 -3.03 -1.19
CA SER A 32 -3.78 -2.11 -0.16
C SER A 32 -2.25 -1.96 -0.19
N GLY A 33 -1.53 -3.04 -0.56
CA GLY A 33 -0.10 -2.97 -0.86
C GLY A 33 0.21 -2.03 -2.03
N ALA A 34 -0.61 -2.06 -3.08
CA ALA A 34 -0.48 -1.14 -4.21
C ALA A 34 -0.72 0.32 -3.80
N VAL A 35 -1.70 0.59 -2.93
CA VAL A 35 -1.94 1.94 -2.36
C VAL A 35 -0.72 2.41 -1.56
N ALA A 36 -0.15 1.57 -0.71
CA ALA A 36 1.03 1.90 0.08
C ALA A 36 2.25 2.23 -0.82
N TYR A 37 2.46 1.45 -1.89
CA TYR A 37 3.52 1.70 -2.85
C TYR A 37 3.32 3.02 -3.61
N ALA A 38 2.12 3.23 -4.17
CA ALA A 38 1.79 4.45 -4.88
C ALA A 38 2.02 5.69 -4.01
N MET A 39 1.60 5.63 -2.74
CA MET A 39 1.82 6.71 -1.79
C MET A 39 3.30 6.94 -1.52
N GLN A 40 4.10 5.88 -1.33
CA GLN A 40 5.54 6.00 -1.13
C GLN A 40 6.21 6.77 -2.29
N THR A 41 5.80 6.53 -3.53
CA THR A 41 6.34 7.25 -4.70
C THR A 41 5.91 8.72 -4.78
N TYR A 42 4.87 9.12 -4.06
CA TYR A 42 4.33 10.48 -4.06
C TYR A 42 4.79 11.31 -2.84
N LEU A 43 5.42 10.70 -1.84
CA LEU A 43 5.85 11.38 -0.60
C LEU A 43 6.72 12.61 -0.86
N ASN A 44 7.54 12.60 -1.91
CA ASN A 44 8.42 13.73 -2.27
C ASN A 44 7.66 14.97 -2.77
N LYS A 45 6.35 14.88 -2.97
CA LYS A 45 5.46 16.00 -3.34
C LYS A 45 4.72 16.58 -2.15
N LEU A 46 4.89 16.01 -0.97
CA LEU A 46 4.21 16.43 0.24
C LEU A 46 5.16 17.16 1.18
N THR A 47 4.57 17.99 2.02
CA THR A 47 5.21 18.68 3.13
C THR A 47 4.79 18.05 4.45
N LYS A 48 5.47 18.45 5.53
CA LYS A 48 5.13 17.99 6.89
C LYS A 48 3.75 18.44 7.37
N ASP A 49 3.17 19.45 6.73
CA ASP A 49 1.90 20.05 7.13
C ASP A 49 0.71 19.44 6.37
N ASP A 50 0.99 18.62 5.34
CA ASP A 50 -0.04 17.92 4.56
C ASP A 50 -0.56 16.68 5.31
N VAL A 51 -1.86 16.42 5.18
CA VAL A 51 -2.51 15.22 5.71
C VAL A 51 -2.97 14.35 4.55
N VAL A 52 -2.58 13.07 4.60
CA VAL A 52 -2.93 12.07 3.60
C VAL A 52 -3.77 10.97 4.23
N VAL A 53 -4.83 10.56 3.54
CA VAL A 53 -5.63 9.39 3.90
C VAL A 53 -5.42 8.31 2.85
N MET A 54 -4.93 7.14 3.28
CA MET A 54 -4.85 5.94 2.45
C MET A 54 -6.05 5.03 2.75
N LEU A 55 -6.65 4.47 1.70
CA LEU A 55 -7.73 3.50 1.83
C LEU A 55 -7.19 2.10 1.60
N PHE A 56 -7.40 1.21 2.57
CA PHE A 56 -7.06 -0.20 2.48
C PHE A 56 -8.34 -1.03 2.40
N GLY A 57 -8.55 -1.66 1.24
CA GLY A 57 -9.85 -2.25 0.88
C GLY A 57 -10.17 -3.55 1.61
N ASP A 58 -9.14 -4.26 2.06
CA ASP A 58 -9.26 -5.57 2.71
C ASP A 58 -8.02 -5.93 3.54
N SER A 59 -8.11 -7.04 4.28
CA SER A 59 -7.02 -7.55 5.11
C SER A 59 -6.24 -8.68 4.45
N GLY A 60 -5.04 -8.94 4.95
CA GLY A 60 -4.16 -10.02 4.48
C GLY A 60 -4.71 -11.42 4.74
N ARG A 61 -5.82 -11.56 5.48
CA ARG A 61 -6.47 -12.84 5.82
C ARG A 61 -6.73 -13.71 4.58
N ALA A 62 -7.17 -13.12 3.49
CA ALA A 62 -7.48 -13.86 2.26
C ALA A 62 -6.24 -14.43 1.55
N TYR A 63 -5.04 -14.02 1.95
CA TYR A 63 -3.78 -14.28 1.24
C TYR A 63 -2.73 -15.03 2.06
N LEU A 64 -3.06 -15.49 3.27
CA LEU A 64 -2.11 -16.23 4.12
C LEU A 64 -1.58 -17.52 3.47
N SER A 65 -2.33 -18.11 2.54
CA SER A 65 -1.90 -19.28 1.76
C SER A 65 -1.01 -18.95 0.55
N LYS A 66 -0.75 -17.67 0.28
CA LYS A 66 -0.05 -17.19 -0.92
C LYS A 66 1.42 -16.82 -0.69
N ASN A 67 1.92 -16.91 0.54
CA ASN A 67 3.31 -16.62 0.92
C ASN A 67 3.78 -15.20 0.53
N TYR A 68 2.94 -14.18 0.79
CA TYR A 68 3.27 -12.76 0.56
C TYR A 68 3.84 -12.05 1.79
N PHE A 69 3.84 -12.70 2.95
CA PHE A 69 4.27 -12.15 4.23
C PHE A 69 5.43 -12.94 4.81
#